data_AF-A0A0G4K831-F1
#
_entry.id   AF-A0A0G4K831-F1
#
_cell.length_a   1.000
_cell.length_b   1.000
_cell.length_c   1.000
_cell.angle_alpha   90.00
_cell.angle_beta   90.00
_cell.angle_gamma   90.00
#
_symmetry.space_group_name_H-M   'P 1'
#
loop_
_entity.id
_entity.type
_entity.pdbx_description
1 polymer ?
#
loop_
_entity_poly.entity_id
_entity_poly.type
_entity_poly.pdbx_seq_one_letter_code
_entity_poly.pdbx_strand_id
1 'polypeptide(L)'
;MFIKTISGEYIFGFIKIVSDNIDDRSICITNVHQIRNNQLIKTLYNENNFIYIKESSIEYIYILNDTSDLEKIYNYLINKDI
;
A
#
# COMPACT_ATOMS: atom_id res chain seq x y z
N MET A 1 -2.11 3.47 -6.57
CA MET A 1 -2.17 4.13 -5.25
C MET A 1 -0.96 3.74 -4.45
N PHE A 2 -0.40 4.68 -3.69
CA PHE A 2 0.67 4.43 -2.74
C PHE A 2 0.19 4.70 -1.31
N ILE A 3 0.53 3.81 -0.38
CA ILE A 3 0.13 3.86 1.03
C ILE A 3 1.37 3.75 1.90
N LYS A 4 1.46 4.63 2.88
CA LYS A 4 2.34 4.44 4.04
C LYS A 4 1.48 4.04 5.24
N THR A 5 1.81 2.94 5.88
CA THR A 5 1.17 2.50 7.13
C THR A 5 1.86 3.13 8.33
N ILE A 6 1.16 3.22 9.47
CA ILE A 6 1.72 3.69 10.74
C ILE A 6 2.88 2.79 11.21
N SER A 7 2.82 1.50 10.87
CA SER A 7 3.87 0.51 11.17
C SER A 7 5.12 0.63 10.26
N GLY A 8 5.09 1.50 9.26
CA GLY A 8 6.25 1.85 8.42
C GLY A 8 6.35 1.06 7.11
N GLU A 9 5.34 0.28 6.74
CA GLU A 9 5.26 -0.35 5.43
C GLU A 9 4.92 0.66 4.34
N TYR A 10 5.55 0.47 3.18
CA TYR A 10 5.24 1.19 1.96
C TYR A 10 4.63 0.24 0.96
N ILE A 11 3.36 0.46 0.63
CA ILE A 11 2.53 -0.43 -0.16
C ILE A 11 2.05 0.31 -1.40
N PHE A 12 2.33 -0.26 -2.56
CA PHE A 12 1.73 0.15 -3.82
C PHE A 12 0.69 -0.88 -4.27
N GLY A 13 -0.39 -0.40 -4.87
CA GLY A 13 -1.34 -1.27 -5.56
C GLY A 13 -2.53 -0.49 -6.10
N PHE A 14 -3.53 -1.22 -6.56
CA PHE A 14 -4.77 -0.67 -7.09
C PHE A 14 -5.93 -0.96 -6.14
N ILE A 15 -6.75 0.07 -5.89
CA ILE A 15 -7.97 -0.07 -5.11
C ILE A 15 -8.89 -1.02 -5.88
N LYS A 16 -9.30 -2.10 -5.23
CA LYS A 16 -10.35 -2.99 -5.73
C LYS A 16 -11.71 -2.58 -5.19
N ILE A 17 -11.80 -2.43 -3.86
CA ILE A 17 -13.02 -2.12 -3.10
C ILE A 17 -12.64 -1.23 -1.92
N VAL A 18 -13.48 -0.26 -1.58
CA VAL A 18 -13.42 0.47 -0.32
C VAL A 18 -14.69 0.13 0.44
N SER A 19 -14.56 -0.28 1.69
CA SER A 19 -15.71 -0.51 2.57
C SER A 19 -16.22 0.82 3.10
N ASP A 20 -17.52 1.02 2.97
CA ASP A 20 -18.31 2.15 3.48
C ASP A 20 -18.90 1.87 4.88
N ASN A 21 -18.71 0.65 5.40
CA ASN A 21 -19.08 0.30 6.77
C ASN A 21 -18.25 1.11 7.77
N ILE A 22 -18.93 1.85 8.66
CA ILE A 22 -18.27 2.70 9.64
C ILE A 22 -17.42 1.90 10.65
N ASP A 23 -17.82 0.64 10.90
CA ASP A 23 -17.11 -0.29 11.79
C ASP A 23 -15.95 -1.01 11.09
N ASP A 24 -15.95 -1.01 9.76
CA ASP A 24 -14.93 -1.64 8.93
C ASP A 24 -14.54 -0.74 7.76
N ARG A 25 -13.94 0.42 8.08
CA ARG A 25 -13.36 1.30 7.06
C ARG A 25 -12.06 0.71 6.55
N SER A 26 -12.17 -0.23 5.63
CA SER A 26 -11.05 -0.97 5.05
C SER A 26 -10.94 -0.75 3.55
N ILE A 27 -9.70 -0.74 3.05
CA ILE A 27 -9.38 -0.66 1.64
C ILE A 27 -8.85 -2.02 1.18
N CYS A 28 -9.52 -2.61 0.19
CA CYS A 28 -9.04 -3.80 -0.51
C CYS A 28 -8.12 -3.38 -1.67
N ILE A 29 -6.93 -3.96 -1.71
CA ILE A 29 -5.88 -3.60 -2.68
C ILE A 29 -5.45 -4.84 -3.47
N THR A 30 -5.24 -4.67 -4.77
CA THR A 30 -4.76 -5.70 -5.72
C THR A 30 -3.48 -5.26 -6.44
N ASN A 31 -2.81 -6.20 -7.11
CA ASN A 31 -1.49 -6.01 -7.74
C ASN A 31 -0.55 -5.28 -6.79
N VAL A 32 -0.39 -5.86 -5.61
CA VAL A 32 0.34 -5.25 -4.51
C VAL A 32 1.84 -5.37 -4.77
N HIS A 33 2.54 -4.25 -4.76
CA HIS A 33 4.00 -4.19 -4.72
C HIS A 33 4.42 -3.50 -3.43
N GLN A 34 5.23 -4.16 -2.62
CA GLN A 34 5.73 -3.58 -1.39
C GLN A 34 7.15 -3.05 -1.59
N ILE A 35 7.43 -1.86 -1.06
CA ILE A 35 8.72 -1.17 -1.23
C ILE A 35 9.61 -1.35 0.01
N ARG A 36 9.04 -1.63 1.20
CA ARG A 36 9.79 -1.83 2.46
C ARG A 36 9.08 -2.84 3.38
N ASN A 37 9.86 -3.66 4.08
CA ASN A 37 9.42 -4.71 5.02
C ASN A 37 8.66 -5.89 4.36
N ASN A 38 9.32 -6.52 3.37
CA ASN A 38 8.74 -7.43 2.36
C ASN A 38 8.07 -8.73 2.84
N GLN A 39 8.20 -9.14 4.11
CA GLN A 39 7.87 -10.52 4.49
C GLN A 39 6.37 -10.73 4.75
N LEU A 40 5.71 -9.82 5.47
CA LEU A 40 4.32 -9.99 5.91
C LEU A 40 3.32 -9.82 4.77
N ILE A 41 3.36 -8.68 4.06
CA ILE A 41 2.40 -8.39 2.97
C ILE A 41 2.57 -9.36 1.81
N LYS A 42 3.82 -9.74 1.47
CA LYS A 42 4.08 -10.71 0.40
C LYS A 42 3.45 -12.08 0.71
N THR A 43 3.45 -12.50 1.97
CA THR A 43 2.80 -13.75 2.39
C THR A 43 1.29 -13.64 2.24
N LEU A 44 0.68 -12.59 2.80
CA LEU A 44 -0.77 -12.34 2.71
C LEU A 44 -1.26 -12.22 1.25
N TYR A 45 -0.48 -11.53 0.40
CA TYR A 45 -0.81 -11.34 -1.00
C TYR A 45 -0.64 -12.63 -1.82
N ASN A 46 0.41 -13.42 -1.60
CA ASN A 46 0.61 -14.68 -2.34
C ASN A 46 -0.53 -15.67 -2.10
N GLU A 47 -1.14 -15.66 -0.92
CA GLU A 47 -2.25 -16.55 -0.58
C GLU A 47 -3.57 -16.11 -1.22
N ASN A 48 -3.80 -14.79 -1.37
CA ASN A 48 -5.14 -14.26 -1.69
C ASN A 48 -5.20 -13.41 -2.98
N ASN A 49 -4.07 -13.00 -3.54
CA ASN A 49 -3.93 -12.01 -4.62
C ASN A 49 -4.55 -10.63 -4.30
N PHE A 50 -4.86 -10.36 -3.04
CA PHE A 50 -5.30 -9.06 -2.53
C PHE A 50 -4.92 -8.94 -1.06
N ILE A 51 -4.96 -7.71 -0.54
CA ILE A 51 -4.86 -7.42 0.89
C ILE A 51 -5.97 -6.47 1.31
N TYR A 52 -6.37 -6.57 2.58
CA TYR A 52 -7.22 -5.57 3.23
C TYR A 52 -6.37 -4.75 4.19
N ILE A 53 -6.50 -3.42 4.13
CA ILE A 53 -5.86 -2.49 5.04
C ILE A 53 -6.94 -1.69 5.74
N LYS A 54 -6.97 -1.72 7.07
CA LYS A 54 -7.84 -0.85 7.87
C LYS A 54 -7.37 0.60 7.77
N GLU A 55 -8.31 1.54 7.64
CA GLU A 55 -8.04 2.98 7.63
C GLU A 55 -7.21 3.40 8.84
N SER A 56 -7.50 2.84 10.01
CA SER A 56 -6.76 3.13 11.25
C SER A 56 -5.30 2.69 11.25
N SER A 57 -4.87 1.88 10.28
CA SER A 57 -3.47 1.46 10.11
C SER A 57 -2.73 2.32 9.08
N ILE A 58 -3.41 3.26 8.42
CA ILE A 58 -2.86 4.09 7.35
C ILE A 58 -2.36 5.41 7.95
N GLU A 59 -1.10 5.76 7.66
CA GLU A 59 -0.55 7.08 7.99
C GLU A 59 -0.94 8.11 6.92
N TYR A 60 -0.75 7.76 5.64
CA TYR A 60 -1.25 8.57 4.52
C TYR A 60 -1.43 7.74 3.24
N ILE A 61 -2.29 8.24 2.35
CA ILE A 61 -2.50 7.72 1.00
C ILE A 61 -2.05 8.79 0.00
N TYR A 62 -1.26 8.37 -0.98
CA TYR A 62 -0.91 9.18 -2.14
C TYR A 62 -1.57 8.59 -3.39
N ILE A 63 -2.45 9.38 -4.01
CA ILE A 63 -3.13 9.04 -5.26
C ILE A 63 -2.19 9.41 -6.40
N LEU A 64 -1.87 8.42 -7.24
CA LEU A 64 -0.94 8.56 -8.34
C LEU A 64 -1.72 8.85 -9.61
N ASN A 65 -1.28 9.85 -10.37
CA ASN A 65 -1.88 10.19 -11.65
C ASN A 65 -1.38 9.24 -12.76
N ASP A 66 -0.14 8.77 -12.64
CA ASP A 66 0.49 7.84 -13.57
C ASP A 66 1.38 6.85 -12.80
N THR A 67 1.57 5.66 -13.37
CA THR A 67 2.56 4.67 -12.92
C THR A 67 4.01 5.19 -12.91
N SER A 68 4.37 6.16 -13.74
CA SER A 68 5.71 6.78 -13.76
C SER A 68 6.05 7.54 -12.45
N ASP A 69 5.03 7.97 -11.70
CA ASP A 69 5.23 8.54 -10.38
C ASP A 69 5.72 7.49 -9.36
N LEU A 70 5.51 6.20 -9.64
CA LEU A 70 6.04 5.12 -8.80
C LEU A 70 7.55 5.07 -8.84
N GLU A 71 8.14 5.20 -10.01
CA GLU A 71 9.58 5.10 -10.17
C GLU A 71 10.27 6.25 -9.42
N LYS A 72 9.67 7.45 -9.47
CA LYS A 72 10.11 8.61 -8.68
C LYS A 72 10.01 8.35 -7.18
N ILE A 73 8.88 7.82 -6.71
CA ILE A 73 8.65 7.51 -5.29
C ILE A 73 9.59 6.39 -4.82
N TYR A 74 9.74 5.34 -5.61
CA TYR A 74 10.64 4.22 -5.32
C TYR A 74 12.09 4.70 -5.20
N ASN A 75 12.57 5.47 -6.19
CA ASN A 75 13.89 6.06 -6.17
C ASN A 75 14.07 7.03 -5.01
N TYR A 76 13.07 7.86 -4.71
CA TYR A 76 13.11 8.74 -3.54
C TYR A 76 13.24 7.94 -2.25
N LEU A 77 12.39 6.93 -2.03
CA LEU A 77 12.36 6.15 -0.78
C LEU A 77 13.62 5.31 -0.57
N ILE A 78 14.21 4.76 -1.63
CA ILE A 78 15.49 4.03 -1.54
C ILE A 78 16.65 4.98 -1.27
N ASN A 79 16.68 6.13 -1.95
CA ASN A 79 17.78 7.08 -1.81
C ASN A 79 17.66 7.97 -0.57
N LYS A 80 16.54 7.94 0.15
CA LYS A 80 16.33 8.71 1.39
C LYS A 80 16.95 8.05 2.63
N ASP A 81 17.52 6.86 2.50
CA ASP A 81 18.31 6.19 3.54
C ASP A 81 19.84 6.40 3.33
N ILE A 82 20.26 7.57 2.79
CA ILE A 82 21.62 8.15 2.90
C ILE A 82 21.56 9.40 3.78
#